data_AF-A0A2V8LFS6-F1
#
_entry.id   AF-A0A2V8LFS6-F1
#
_cell.length_a   1.000
_cell.length_b   1.000
_cell.length_c   1.000
_cell.angle_alpha   90.00
_cell.angle_beta   90.00
_cell.angle_gamma   90.00
#
_symmetry.space_group_name_H-M   'P 1'
#
loop_
_entity.id
_entity.type
_entity.pdbx_description
1 polymer ?
#
loop_
_entity_poly.entity_id
_entity_poly.type
_entity_poly.pdbx_seq_one_letter_code
_entity_poly.pdbx_strand_id
1 'polypeptide(L)'
;MRFLLGTLILAAVLSSQTRNAPPDPVRTAVGRLDLAAFKTHIKGLTQFGDRMQGTERNRAAIDWLEKELKSFGYTNVVRHRFMSASGPLENIYATKIGTTLPLEMYIVS
;
A
#
# COMPACT_ATOMS: atom_id res chain seq x y z
N MET A 1 63.67 -12.24 -44.83
CA MET A 1 63.36 -10.86 -44.35
C MET A 1 61.90 -10.55 -44.65
N ARG A 2 61.00 -10.68 -43.66
CA ARG A 2 59.63 -10.16 -43.72
C ARG A 2 59.31 -9.58 -42.35
N PHE A 3 58.84 -8.33 -42.40
CA PHE A 3 58.73 -7.36 -41.32
C PHE A 3 57.80 -7.82 -40.18
N LEU A 4 58.23 -7.53 -38.94
CA LEU A 4 57.30 -7.32 -37.82
C LEU A 4 56.49 -6.04 -38.09
N LEU A 5 55.17 -6.07 -37.86
CA LEU A 5 54.43 -4.98 -37.20
C LEU A 5 52.94 -5.32 -37.10
N GLY A 6 52.34 -5.09 -35.93
CA GLY A 6 50.89 -4.84 -35.84
C GLY A 6 50.12 -5.66 -34.81
N THR A 7 50.54 -5.64 -33.55
CA THR A 7 49.65 -5.97 -32.43
C THR A 7 48.57 -4.88 -32.34
N LEU A 8 47.36 -5.14 -32.82
CA LEU A 8 46.19 -4.30 -32.53
C LEU A 8 45.45 -4.90 -31.33
N ILE A 9 45.74 -4.37 -30.15
CA ILE A 9 44.97 -4.63 -28.93
C ILE A 9 43.61 -3.94 -29.11
N LEU A 10 42.55 -4.70 -29.42
CA LEU A 10 41.19 -4.19 -29.28
C LEU A 10 40.78 -4.35 -27.81
N ALA A 11 41.18 -3.38 -27.00
CA ALA A 11 40.76 -3.28 -25.61
C ALA A 11 39.26 -2.99 -25.54
N ALA A 12 38.55 -3.88 -24.84
CA ALA A 12 37.39 -3.62 -24.01
C ALA A 12 36.23 -2.80 -24.62
N VAL A 13 35.33 -3.49 -25.33
CA VAL A 13 33.89 -3.20 -25.20
C VAL A 13 33.29 -4.17 -24.19
N LEU A 14 33.81 -4.15 -22.96
CA LEU A 14 33.13 -4.77 -21.83
C LEU A 14 32.01 -3.83 -21.41
N SER A 15 30.83 -4.07 -21.98
CA SER A 15 29.53 -3.86 -21.36
C SER A 15 29.40 -2.60 -20.50
N SER A 16 29.25 -1.43 -21.12
CA SER A 16 28.43 -0.37 -20.54
C SER A 16 26.94 -0.75 -20.59
N GLN A 17 26.60 -1.97 -20.14
CA GLN A 17 25.28 -2.22 -19.62
C GLN A 17 25.35 -1.85 -18.15
N THR A 18 25.29 -0.55 -17.84
CA THR A 18 24.54 -0.16 -16.64
C THR A 18 23.10 -0.60 -16.93
N ARG A 19 22.83 -1.88 -16.63
CA ARG A 19 21.49 -2.41 -16.55
C ARG A 19 20.78 -1.52 -15.55
N ASN A 20 19.90 -0.67 -16.04
CA ASN A 20 18.96 0.06 -15.20
C ASN A 20 18.18 -1.00 -14.42
N ALA A 21 18.62 -1.31 -13.20
CA ALA A 21 17.86 -2.18 -12.31
C ALA A 21 16.48 -1.53 -12.13
N PRO A 22 15.40 -2.33 -12.14
CA PRO A 22 14.08 -1.81 -11.82
C PRO A 22 14.14 -1.01 -10.51
N PRO A 23 13.44 0.13 -10.41
CA PRO A 23 13.39 0.89 -9.16
C PRO A 23 12.95 -0.01 -8.01
N ASP A 24 13.62 0.12 -6.86
CA ASP A 24 13.24 -0.60 -5.65
C ASP A 24 11.76 -0.32 -5.33
N PRO A 25 10.89 -1.35 -5.34
CA PRO A 25 9.46 -1.17 -5.10
C PRO A 25 9.18 -0.65 -3.69
N VAL A 26 10.04 -0.96 -2.70
CA VAL A 26 9.91 -0.46 -1.33
C VAL A 26 10.17 1.03 -1.29
N ARG A 27 11.31 1.48 -1.83
CA ARG A 27 11.61 2.91 -1.97
C ARG A 27 10.53 3.67 -2.73
N THR A 28 9.98 3.06 -3.79
CA THR A 28 8.88 3.65 -4.57
C THR A 28 7.61 3.80 -3.73
N ALA A 29 7.23 2.78 -2.95
CA ALA A 29 6.06 2.84 -2.07
C ALA A 29 6.22 3.87 -0.95
N VAL A 30 7.39 3.90 -0.29
CA VAL A 30 7.71 4.88 0.75
C VAL A 30 7.71 6.30 0.19
N GLY A 31 8.20 6.50 -1.03
CA GLY A 31 8.19 7.81 -1.70
C GLY A 31 6.80 8.34 -2.06
N ARG A 32 5.76 7.48 -2.03
CA ARG A 32 4.36 7.88 -2.25
C ARG A 32 3.62 8.25 -0.97
N LEU A 33 4.25 8.11 0.20
CA LEU A 33 3.64 8.50 1.47
C LEU A 33 3.42 10.02 1.51
N ASP A 34 2.22 10.43 1.88
CA ASP A 34 1.85 11.85 2.00
C ASP A 34 1.43 12.15 3.45
N LEU A 35 2.27 12.93 4.13
CA LEU A 35 2.05 13.33 5.52
C LEU A 35 0.84 14.27 5.67
N ALA A 36 0.56 15.12 4.68
CA ALA A 36 -0.58 16.02 4.72
C ALA A 36 -1.88 15.22 4.57
N ALA A 37 -1.94 14.29 3.60
CA ALA A 37 -3.06 13.38 3.45
C ALA A 37 -3.29 12.56 4.74
N PHE A 38 -2.24 11.98 5.33
CA PHE A 38 -2.36 11.25 6.60
C PHE A 38 -3.01 12.10 7.70
N LYS A 39 -2.51 13.32 7.91
CA LYS A 39 -3.07 14.26 8.90
C LYS A 39 -4.52 14.64 8.60
N THR A 40 -4.89 14.78 7.33
CA THR A 40 -6.28 15.06 6.93
C THR A 40 -7.23 13.95 7.35
N HIS A 41 -6.87 12.68 7.15
CA HIS A 41 -7.75 11.56 7.55
C HIS A 41 -7.82 11.41 9.08
N ILE A 42 -6.72 11.63 9.80
CA ILE A 42 -6.74 11.68 11.28
C ILE A 42 -7.70 12.77 11.75
N LYS A 43 -7.61 13.98 11.20
CA LYS A 43 -8.55 15.07 11.50
C LYS A 43 -9.99 14.71 11.14
N GLY A 44 -10.23 14.07 10.00
CA GLY A 44 -11.53 13.57 9.61
C GLY A 44 -12.14 12.63 10.65
N LEU A 45 -11.35 11.73 11.24
CA LEU A 45 -11.82 10.85 12.32
C LEU A 45 -12.11 11.59 13.63
N THR A 46 -11.40 12.69 13.92
CA THR A 46 -11.59 13.43 15.18
C THR A 46 -12.98 14.10 15.27
N GLN A 47 -13.65 14.35 14.14
CA GLN A 47 -14.99 14.97 14.14
C GLN A 47 -16.06 14.12 14.85
N PHE A 48 -15.81 12.81 14.99
CA PHE A 48 -16.73 11.88 15.65
C PHE A 48 -16.51 11.81 17.16
N GLY A 49 -15.47 12.45 17.71
CA GLY A 49 -15.11 12.36 19.13
C GLY A 49 -14.75 10.93 19.56
N ASP A 50 -15.12 10.56 20.79
CA ASP A 50 -14.87 9.24 21.34
C ASP A 50 -15.71 8.17 20.62
N ARG A 51 -15.03 7.31 19.88
CA ARG A 51 -15.61 6.22 19.07
C ARG A 51 -15.66 4.92 19.87
N MET A 52 -16.22 4.99 21.07
CA MET A 52 -16.43 3.80 21.88
C MET A 52 -17.34 2.80 21.15
N GLN A 53 -16.96 1.53 21.20
CA GLN A 53 -17.70 0.45 20.56
C GLN A 53 -19.17 0.42 21.02
N GLY A 54 -20.10 0.12 20.10
CA GLY A 54 -21.54 0.11 20.39
C GLY A 54 -22.23 1.48 20.42
N THR A 55 -21.47 2.59 20.42
CA THR A 55 -22.06 3.95 20.37
C THR A 55 -22.47 4.39 18.97
N GLU A 56 -23.34 5.40 18.89
CA GLU A 56 -23.72 6.02 17.61
C GLU A 56 -22.53 6.70 16.92
N ARG A 57 -21.65 7.35 17.69
CA ARG A 57 -20.42 7.97 17.16
C ARG A 57 -19.51 6.96 16.49
N ASN A 58 -19.36 5.77 17.06
CA ASN A 58 -18.60 4.69 16.43
C ASN A 58 -19.26 4.22 15.11
N ARG A 59 -20.59 4.06 15.09
CA ARG A 59 -21.31 3.69 13.85
C ARG A 59 -21.13 4.74 12.75
N ALA A 60 -21.27 6.03 13.10
CA ALA A 60 -21.06 7.13 12.16
C ALA A 60 -19.61 7.18 11.62
N ALA A 61 -18.63 6.90 12.48
CA ALA A 61 -17.23 6.79 12.05
C ALA A 61 -16.98 5.61 11.11
N ILE A 62 -17.62 4.46 11.34
CA ILE A 62 -17.56 3.31 10.42
C ILE A 62 -18.20 3.65 9.06
N ASP A 63 -19.35 4.34 9.05
CA ASP A 63 -20.01 4.79 7.81
C ASP A 63 -19.11 5.74 7.01
N TRP A 64 -18.36 6.60 7.70
CA TRP A 64 -17.39 7.49 7.06
C TRP A 64 -16.19 6.72 6.52
N LEU A 65 -15.62 5.79 7.30
CA LEU A 65 -14.52 4.94 6.85
C LEU A 65 -14.89 4.12 5.61
N GLU A 66 -16.14 3.64 5.52
CA GLU A 66 -16.62 2.93 4.34
C GLU A 66 -16.57 3.81 3.08
N LYS A 67 -16.95 5.08 3.20
CA LYS A 67 -16.89 6.05 2.10
C LYS A 67 -15.45 6.35 1.68
N GLU A 68 -14.55 6.52 2.64
CA GLU A 68 -13.12 6.76 2.38
C GLU A 68 -12.46 5.55 1.69
N LEU A 69 -12.71 4.33 2.17
CA LEU A 69 -12.17 3.12 1.55
C LEU A 69 -12.68 2.97 0.11
N LYS A 70 -13.96 3.25 -0.14
CA LYS A 70 -14.52 3.28 -1.49
C LYS A 70 -13.91 4.38 -2.36
N SER A 71 -13.65 5.57 -1.81
CA SER A 71 -13.03 6.68 -2.55
C SER A 71 -11.59 6.37 -2.99
N PHE A 72 -10.88 5.53 -2.24
CA PHE A 72 -9.56 5.00 -2.63
C PHE A 72 -9.61 3.91 -3.71
N GLY A 73 -10.80 3.50 -4.14
CA GLY A 73 -11.01 2.50 -5.18
C GLY A 73 -11.11 1.07 -4.68
N TYR A 74 -11.27 0.83 -3.37
CA TYR A 74 -11.63 -0.50 -2.89
C TYR A 74 -13.06 -0.84 -3.29
N THR A 75 -13.22 -1.89 -4.08
CA THR A 75 -14.53 -2.39 -4.51
C THR A 75 -15.14 -3.37 -3.52
N ASN A 76 -14.31 -4.10 -2.77
CA ASN A 76 -14.75 -4.99 -1.70
C ASN A 76 -14.46 -4.37 -0.33
N VAL A 77 -15.44 -3.63 0.20
CA VAL A 77 -15.44 -3.09 1.56
C VAL A 77 -16.53 -3.82 2.35
N VAL A 78 -16.14 -4.43 3.46
CA VAL A 78 -17.02 -5.31 4.25
C VAL A 78 -17.18 -4.78 5.66
N ARG A 79 -18.43 -4.77 6.12
CA ARG A 79 -18.79 -4.56 7.53
C ARG A 79 -19.10 -5.91 8.16
N HIS A 80 -18.27 -6.32 9.11
CA HIS A 80 -18.42 -7.59 9.80
C HIS A 80 -19.00 -7.36 11.19
N ARG A 81 -20.28 -7.72 11.36
CA ARG A 81 -21.02 -7.60 12.62
C ARG A 81 -20.96 -8.90 13.40
N PHE A 82 -20.71 -8.80 14.70
CA PHE A 82 -20.60 -9.95 15.58
C PHE A 82 -21.05 -9.59 17.00
N MET A 83 -21.49 -10.58 17.77
CA MET A 83 -21.85 -10.39 19.18
C MET A 83 -20.61 -10.55 20.06
N SER A 84 -20.40 -9.61 20.98
CA SER A 84 -19.45 -9.76 22.09
C SER A 84 -20.19 -9.87 23.42
N ALA A 85 -19.45 -10.10 24.51
CA ALA A 85 -20.02 -10.08 25.85
C ALA A 85 -20.67 -8.72 26.22
N SER A 86 -20.24 -7.63 25.59
CA SER A 86 -20.78 -6.28 25.81
C SER A 86 -21.85 -5.87 24.79
N GLY A 87 -22.31 -6.80 23.94
CA GLY A 87 -23.33 -6.55 22.92
C GLY A 87 -22.78 -6.53 21.48
N PRO A 88 -23.57 -6.04 20.51
CA PRO A 88 -23.22 -6.07 19.10
C PRO A 88 -22.05 -5.14 18.78
N LEU A 89 -21.00 -5.69 18.16
CA LEU A 89 -19.84 -4.98 17.66
C LEU A 89 -19.75 -5.08 16.13
N GLU A 90 -18.92 -4.22 15.55
CA GLU A 90 -18.74 -4.15 14.11
C GLU A 90 -17.29 -3.80 13.76
N ASN A 91 -16.69 -4.63 12.91
CA ASN A 91 -15.43 -4.35 12.23
C ASN A 91 -15.70 -3.85 10.81
N ILE A 92 -14.76 -3.09 10.26
CA ILE A 92 -14.73 -2.73 8.84
C ILE A 92 -13.37 -3.10 8.25
N TYR A 93 -13.36 -3.71 7.08
CA TYR A 93 -12.13 -4.01 6.34
C TYR A 93 -12.37 -3.88 4.83
N ALA A 94 -11.29 -3.69 4.08
CA ALA A 94 -11.31 -3.72 2.62
C ALA A 94 -10.26 -4.71 2.11
N THR A 95 -10.54 -5.37 0.99
CA THR A 95 -9.61 -6.33 0.38
C THR A 95 -9.25 -5.93 -1.03
N LYS A 96 -8.02 -6.24 -1.43
CA LYS A 96 -7.57 -6.17 -2.82
C LYS A 96 -6.85 -7.46 -3.18
N ILE A 97 -7.39 -8.18 -4.17
CA ILE A 97 -6.81 -9.45 -4.62
C ILE A 97 -5.53 -9.14 -5.41
N GLY A 98 -4.41 -9.73 -4.98
CA GLY A 98 -3.14 -9.61 -5.68
C GLY A 98 -3.15 -10.34 -7.03
N THR A 99 -2.48 -9.80 -8.03
CA THR A 99 -2.40 -10.40 -9.37
C THR A 99 -1.36 -11.51 -9.47
N THR A 100 -0.38 -11.54 -8.55
CA THR A 100 0.75 -12.48 -8.59
C THR A 100 0.57 -13.65 -7.61
N LEU A 101 0.16 -13.36 -6.38
CA LEU A 101 -0.02 -14.35 -5.31
C LEU A 101 -1.43 -14.20 -4.69
N PRO A 102 -2.51 -14.50 -5.42
CA PRO A 102 -3.89 -14.24 -4.97
C PRO A 102 -4.31 -15.06 -3.74
N LEU A 103 -3.56 -16.12 -3.39
CA LEU A 103 -3.83 -16.99 -2.26
C LEU A 103 -3.00 -16.62 -1.01
N GLU A 104 -2.08 -15.67 -1.12
CA GLU A 104 -1.33 -15.15 0.02
C GLU A 104 -1.96 -13.84 0.52
N MET A 105 -2.19 -13.77 1.83
CA MET A 105 -2.86 -12.64 2.47
C MET A 105 -1.87 -11.83 3.30
N TYR A 106 -1.83 -10.53 3.03
CA TYR A 106 -1.17 -9.55 3.89
C TYR A 106 -2.25 -8.75 4.61
N ILE A 107 -2.18 -8.74 5.95
CA ILE A 107 -3.11 -7.98 6.79
C ILE A 107 -2.37 -6.76 7.33
N VAL A 108 -2.98 -5.59 7.14
CA VAL A 108 -2.56 -4.33 7.77
C VAL A 108 -3.70 -3.89 8.68
N SER A 109 -3.41 -3.75 9.96
CA SER A 109 -4.35 -3.43 11.03
C SER A 109 -3.86 -2.24 11.83
#